data_AF-A0A2N8EKW3-F1
#
_entry.id   AF-A0A2N8EKW3-F1
#
_cell.length_a   1.000
_cell.length_b   1.000
_cell.length_c   1.000
_cell.angle_alpha   90.00
_cell.angle_beta   90.00
_cell.angle_gamma   90.00
#
_symmetry.space_group_name_H-M   'P 1'
#
loop_
_entity.id
_entity.type
_entity.pdbx_description
1 polymer ?
#
loop_
_entity_poly.entity_id
_entity_poly.type
_entity_poly.pdbx_seq_one_letter_code
_entity_poly.pdbx_strand_id
1 'polypeptide(L)' 'TQVEGHTICALGDAAAWPIQGLFRHFRPEVEARIASYRAGKAVFQGHAVAAE' A
#
# COMPACT_ATOMS: atom_id res chain seq x y z
N THR A 1 11.16 5.56 4.11
CA THR A 1 10.16 5.31 5.18
C THR A 1 9.41 6.60 5.40
N GLN A 2 8.09 6.62 5.18
CA GLN A 2 7.31 7.86 5.33
C GLN A 2 6.52 7.92 6.64
N VAL A 3 6.15 6.76 7.18
CA VAL A 3 5.39 6.65 8.44
C VAL A 3 6.31 6.24 9.58
N GLU A 4 7.07 5.15 9.39
CA GLU A 4 7.97 4.62 10.41
C GLU A 4 9.01 5.66 10.84
N GLY A 5 9.07 5.98 12.14
CA GLY A 5 9.95 6.98 12.74
C GLY A 5 9.56 8.44 12.49
N HIS A 6 8.40 8.71 11.87
CA HIS A 6 7.94 10.05 11.49
C HIS A 6 6.63 10.46 12.18
N THR A 7 6.14 9.66 13.11
CA THR A 7 4.92 9.95 13.88
C THR A 7 5.22 10.28 15.34
N ILE A 8 4.36 11.09 15.97
CA ILE A 8 4.49 11.52 17.38
C ILE A 8 4.50 10.34 18.37
N CYS A 9 3.85 9.22 18.02
CA CYS A 9 3.76 8.04 18.86
C CYS A 9 4.01 6.75 18.08
N ALA A 10 4.33 5.68 18.81
CA ALA A 10 4.66 4.36 18.26
C ALA A 10 3.49 3.66 17.55
N LEU A 11 2.28 4.21 17.61
CA LEU A 11 1.13 3.66 16.88
C LEU A 11 1.37 3.68 15.36
N GLY A 12 2.06 4.71 14.84
CA GLY A 12 2.38 4.80 13.41
C GLY A 12 3.32 3.68 12.96
N ASP A 13 4.36 3.41 13.73
CA ASP A 13 5.29 2.30 13.49
C ASP A 13 4.56 0.95 13.59
N ALA A 14 3.74 0.78 14.63
CA ALA A 14 2.93 -0.43 14.84
C ALA A 14 1.92 -0.67 13.71
N ALA A 15 1.43 0.38 13.05
CA ALA A 15 0.57 0.27 11.87
C ALA A 15 1.37 -0.03 10.59
N ALA A 16 2.59 0.51 10.46
CA ALA A 16 3.44 0.33 9.29
C ALA A 16 4.01 -1.10 9.20
N TRP A 17 4.47 -1.67 10.31
CA TRP A 17 5.15 -2.97 10.31
C TRP A 17 4.29 -4.14 9.79
N PRO A 18 3.00 -4.30 10.13
CA PRO A 18 2.15 -5.35 9.56
C PRO A 18 2.05 -5.28 8.03
N ILE A 19 1.93 -4.07 7.48
CA ILE A 19 1.86 -3.87 6.02
C ILE A 19 3.21 -4.22 5.36
N GLN A 20 4.32 -3.82 5.97
CA GLN A 20 5.64 -4.20 5.49
C GLN A 20 5.83 -5.73 5.51
N GLY A 21 5.41 -6.40 6.59
CA GLY A 21 5.43 -7.86 6.72
C GLY A 21 4.56 -8.56 5.67
N LEU A 22 3.33 -8.06 5.46
CA LEU A 22 2.43 -8.54 4.42
C LEU A 22 3.12 -8.51 3.04
N PHE A 23 3.71 -7.38 2.66
CA PHE A 23 4.40 -7.28 1.36
C PHE A 23 5.73 -8.06 1.31
N ARG A 24 6.40 -8.30 2.44
CA ARG A 24 7.62 -9.11 2.45
C ARG A 24 7.33 -10.59 2.16
N HIS A 25 6.20 -11.12 2.62
CA HIS A 25 5.89 -12.55 2.54
C HIS A 25 4.79 -12.90 1.53
N PHE A 26 3.84 -11.99 1.28
CA PHE A 26 2.62 -12.26 0.51
C PHE A 26 2.44 -11.33 -0.69
N ARG A 27 3.51 -10.66 -1.16
CA ARG A 27 3.45 -9.84 -2.37
C ARG A 27 2.82 -10.57 -3.57
N PRO A 28 3.14 -11.85 -3.87
CA PRO A 28 2.53 -12.54 -5.01
C PRO A 28 1.00 -12.63 -4.91
N GLU A 29 0.47 -12.90 -3.70
CA GLU A 29 -0.97 -12.98 -3.44
C GLU A 29 -1.66 -11.61 -3.59
N VAL A 30 -1.02 -10.55 -3.09
CA VAL A 30 -1.53 -9.17 -3.23
C VAL A 30 -1.60 -8.77 -4.70
N GLU A 31 -0.54 -9.04 -5.47
CA GLU A 31 -0.48 -8.74 -6.90
C GLU A 31 -1.53 -9.54 -7.70
N ALA A 32 -1.72 -10.83 -7.39
CA ALA A 32 -2.75 -11.66 -8.01
C ALA A 32 -4.16 -11.10 -7.76
N ARG A 33 -4.45 -10.63 -6.54
CA ARG A 33 -5.74 -9.99 -6.20
C ARG A 33 -5.94 -8.67 -6.95
N ILE A 34 -4.90 -7.85 -7.08
CA ILE A 34 -4.95 -6.61 -7.85
C ILE A 34 -5.21 -6.91 -9.33
N ALA A 35 -4.51 -7.90 -9.90
CA ALA A 35 -4.69 -8.32 -11.28
C ALA A 35 -6.12 -8.84 -11.54
N SER A 36 -6.63 -9.70 -10.65
CA SER A 36 -8.00 -10.21 -10.70
C SER A 36 -9.04 -9.08 -10.64
N TYR A 37 -8.82 -8.08 -9.78
CA TYR A 37 -9.71 -6.91 -9.68
C TYR A 37 -9.71 -6.07 -10.97
N ARG A 38 -8.52 -5.88 -11.58
CA ARG A 38 -8.34 -5.08 -12.80
C ARG A 38 -8.86 -5.76 -14.06
N ALA A 39 -8.78 -7.09 -14.14
CA ALA A 39 -9.20 -7.85 -15.32
C ALA A 39 -10.68 -7.65 -15.69
N GLY A 40 -11.54 -7.31 -14.71
CA GLY A 40 -12.97 -7.11 -14.91
C GLY A 40 -13.48 -5.67 -14.79
N LYS A 41 -12.61 -4.68 -14.56
CA LYS A 41 -13.02 -3.28 -14.34
C LYS A 41 -12.17 -2.31 -15.14
N ALA A 42 -12.80 -1.48 -15.97
CA ALA A 42 -12.17 -0.30 -16.55
C ALA A 42 -11.65 0.56 -15.38
N VAL A 43 -10.33 0.70 -15.29
CA VAL A 43 -9.66 1.38 -14.18
C VAL A 43 -10.10 2.84 -14.18
N PHE A 44 -10.84 3.27 -13.16
CA PHE A 44 -11.02 4.69 -12.88
C PHE A 44 -9.65 5.26 -12.48
N GLN A 45 -8.98 5.95 -13.40
CA GLN A 45 -7.72 6.65 -13.11
C GLN A 45 -8.05 7.92 -12.32
N GLY A 46 -8.04 7.79 -10.99
CA GLY A 46 -8.10 8.91 -10.07
C GLY A 46 -6.73 9.56 -9.88
N HIS A 47 -6.62 10.79 -10.37
CA HIS A 47 -5.69 11.89 -10.09
C HIS A 47 -4.17 11.61 -10.09
N ALA A 48 -3.53 12.07 -11.17
CA ALA A 48 -2.18 12.61 -11.11
C ALA A 48 -2.20 13.86 -10.21
N VAL A 49 -1.71 13.73 -8.98
CA VAL A 49 -1.43 14.91 -8.16
C VAL A 49 -0.05 15.41 -8.59
N ALA A 50 -0.04 16.46 -9.40
CA ALA A 50 1.13 17.29 -9.59
C ALA A 50 1.49 17.89 -8.22
N ALA A 51 2.67 17.56 -7.72
CA ALA A 51 3.25 18.23 -6.57
C ALA A 51 4.12 19.37 -7.12
N GLU A 52 3.62 20.60 -7.00
CA GLU A 52 4.49 21.76 -6.75
C GLU A 52 4.91 21.74 -5.27
#